data_AF-A4FI05-F1
#
_entry.id   AF-A4FI05-F1
#
_cell.length_a   1.000
_cell.length_b   1.000
_cell.length_c   1.000
_cell.angle_alpha   90.00
_cell.angle_beta   90.00
_cell.angle_gamma   90.00
#
_symmetry.space_group_name_H-M   'P 1'
#
loop_
_entity.id
_entity.type
_entity.pdbx_description
1 polymer ?
#
loop_
_entity_poly.entity_id
_entity_poly.type
_entity_poly.pdbx_seq_one_letter_code
_entity_poly.pdbx_strand_id
1 'polypeptide(L)'
;MTDWLSPLALPTVVVLGCAVALWSDRTRARKLARKWGVPEPSADQVDEVLHYRRLRLAGYPLIFVVAAVCCRLLLPPNPEHADETGQGSYLALVAMFFFGAVIAELLAIARIRKSQPMRLHLAEIAPRWGVGFCGALVPATFALGLIDLQAQPHITPNMLLLAEQNKQHTGTPIAVPFVGTALVALLVMFVLWSARTRSFSADAELDRALRNRSARVVLGLGIGMQVSFLGLVWWRMDFLSRFATGADLSGAQPAEVVLENWARGMVDLVQPWLLLVVTGGMFGWLLVANPGKAWRTHRTR
;
A
#
# COMPACT_ATOMS: atom_id res chain seq x y z
N MET A 1 -20.91 -24.19 -11.91
CA MET A 1 -19.98 -24.34 -10.76
C MET A 1 -18.50 -24.18 -11.15
N THR A 2 -18.16 -23.53 -12.27
CA THR A 2 -16.78 -23.43 -12.78
C THR A 2 -16.21 -22.00 -12.86
N ASP A 3 -17.02 -20.96 -12.64
CA ASP A 3 -16.58 -19.55 -12.75
C ASP A 3 -15.95 -18.98 -11.47
N TRP A 4 -15.76 -19.80 -10.44
CA TRP A 4 -15.23 -19.36 -9.14
C TRP A 4 -13.74 -19.00 -9.17
N LEU A 5 -12.99 -19.38 -10.22
CA LEU A 5 -11.56 -19.10 -10.37
C LEU A 5 -11.24 -17.94 -11.34
N SER A 6 -12.17 -17.53 -12.21
CA SER A 6 -11.85 -16.63 -13.33
C SER A 6 -11.34 -15.22 -12.93
N PRO A 7 -11.90 -14.50 -11.92
CA PRO A 7 -11.38 -13.17 -11.58
C PRO A 7 -10.06 -13.20 -10.82
N LEU A 8 -9.71 -14.35 -10.21
CA LEU A 8 -8.44 -14.55 -9.52
C LEU A 8 -7.37 -15.13 -10.46
N ALA A 9 -7.78 -15.80 -11.54
CA ALA A 9 -6.87 -16.46 -12.46
C ALA A 9 -5.91 -15.48 -13.11
N LEU A 10 -6.41 -14.36 -13.65
CA LEU A 10 -5.55 -13.39 -14.34
C LEU A 10 -4.47 -12.79 -13.42
N PRO A 11 -4.80 -12.19 -12.25
CA PRO A 11 -3.76 -11.61 -11.41
C PRO A 11 -2.89 -12.70 -10.73
N THR A 12 -3.40 -13.91 -10.47
CA THR A 12 -2.56 -15.04 -10.01
C THR A 12 -1.56 -15.45 -11.07
N VAL A 13 -1.99 -15.58 -12.34
CA VAL A 13 -1.12 -15.92 -13.48
C VAL A 13 -0.10 -14.81 -13.74
N VAL A 14 -0.49 -13.54 -13.64
CA VAL A 14 0.45 -12.41 -13.74
C VAL A 14 1.48 -12.45 -12.61
N VAL A 15 1.06 -12.69 -11.36
CA VAL A 15 1.99 -12.78 -10.23
C VAL A 15 2.92 -13.97 -10.34
N LEU A 16 2.42 -15.15 -10.72
CA LEU A 16 3.24 -16.33 -10.98
C LEU A 16 4.20 -16.10 -12.15
N GLY A 17 3.73 -15.52 -13.25
CA GLY A 17 4.53 -15.13 -14.40
C GLY A 17 5.64 -14.14 -14.02
N CYS A 18 5.33 -13.12 -13.23
CA CYS A 18 6.32 -12.21 -12.67
C CYS A 18 7.29 -12.93 -11.73
N ALA A 19 6.84 -13.84 -10.87
CA ALA A 19 7.70 -14.57 -9.96
C ALA A 19 8.72 -15.46 -10.70
N VAL A 20 8.27 -16.13 -11.78
CA VAL A 20 9.11 -16.93 -12.67
C VAL A 20 10.05 -16.04 -13.49
N ALA A 21 9.54 -14.98 -14.13
CA ALA A 21 10.36 -14.06 -14.92
C ALA A 21 11.42 -13.34 -14.09
N LEU A 22 11.09 -13.01 -12.83
CA LEU A 22 11.98 -12.37 -11.87
C LEU A 22 12.80 -13.35 -11.05
N TRP A 23 12.72 -14.66 -11.33
CA TRP A 23 13.52 -15.67 -10.66
C TRP A 23 15.00 -15.32 -10.79
N SER A 24 15.71 -15.36 -9.67
CA SER A 24 17.09 -14.89 -9.61
C SER A 24 18.05 -16.04 -9.88
N ASP A 25 18.99 -15.78 -10.78
CA ASP A 25 20.23 -16.53 -10.94
C ASP A 25 21.38 -15.79 -10.21
N ARG A 26 22.58 -16.40 -10.18
CA ARG A 26 23.78 -15.80 -9.55
C ARG A 26 24.22 -14.50 -10.25
N THR A 27 24.04 -14.38 -11.55
CA THR A 27 24.41 -13.18 -12.33
C THR A 27 23.55 -11.98 -11.95
N ARG A 28 22.23 -12.18 -11.84
CA ARG A 28 21.24 -11.20 -11.39
C ARG A 28 21.46 -10.85 -9.93
N ALA A 29 21.74 -11.84 -9.07
CA ALA A 29 22.06 -11.60 -7.66
C ALA A 29 23.31 -10.73 -7.51
N ARG A 30 24.38 -11.01 -8.26
CA ARG A 30 25.60 -10.17 -8.31
C ARG A 30 25.32 -8.73 -8.76
N LYS A 31 24.55 -8.56 -9.83
CA LYS A 31 24.13 -7.23 -10.31
C LYS A 31 23.29 -6.48 -9.26
N LEU A 32 22.42 -7.19 -8.54
CA LEU A 32 21.60 -6.63 -7.47
C LEU A 32 22.43 -6.21 -6.26
N ALA A 33 23.38 -7.04 -5.82
CA ALA A 33 24.30 -6.70 -4.73
C ALA A 33 25.04 -5.38 -5.04
N ARG A 34 25.57 -5.24 -6.27
CA ARG A 34 26.16 -3.99 -6.77
C ARG A 34 25.19 -2.82 -6.74
N LYS A 35 23.95 -3.02 -7.18
CA LYS A 35 22.92 -1.97 -7.15
C LYS A 35 22.58 -1.53 -5.72
N TRP A 36 22.64 -2.44 -4.76
CA TRP A 36 22.35 -2.18 -3.35
C TRP A 36 23.51 -1.54 -2.59
N GLY A 37 24.70 -1.49 -3.19
CA GLY A 37 25.85 -0.76 -2.68
C GLY A 37 27.08 -1.63 -2.35
N VAL A 38 27.08 -2.92 -2.70
CA VAL A 38 28.24 -3.82 -2.55
C VAL A 38 29.03 -3.84 -3.87
N PRO A 39 30.14 -3.08 -4.03
CA PRO A 39 30.79 -2.87 -5.32
C PRO A 39 31.38 -4.15 -5.92
N GLU A 40 32.05 -4.94 -5.07
CA GLU A 40 32.70 -6.19 -5.44
C GLU A 40 32.17 -7.35 -4.61
N PRO A 41 30.96 -7.86 -4.93
CA PRO A 41 30.32 -8.86 -4.09
C PRO A 41 31.03 -10.21 -4.18
N SER A 42 31.39 -10.75 -3.03
CA SER A 42 32.00 -12.08 -2.88
C SER A 42 31.03 -13.20 -3.28
N ALA A 43 31.52 -14.43 -3.46
CA ALA A 43 30.66 -15.58 -3.78
C ALA A 43 29.61 -15.83 -2.68
N ASP A 44 30.00 -15.74 -1.41
CA ASP A 44 29.12 -15.94 -0.26
C ASP A 44 28.04 -14.85 -0.18
N GLN A 45 28.41 -13.58 -0.40
CA GLN A 45 27.46 -12.47 -0.45
C GLN A 45 26.46 -12.63 -1.61
N VAL A 46 26.90 -13.14 -2.76
CA VAL A 46 26.01 -13.42 -3.90
C VAL A 46 25.01 -14.53 -3.55
N ASP A 47 25.44 -15.58 -2.86
CA ASP A 47 24.57 -16.67 -2.44
C ASP A 47 23.57 -16.24 -1.36
N GLU A 48 23.96 -15.35 -0.45
CA GLU A 48 23.05 -14.76 0.54
C GLU A 48 22.00 -13.85 -0.11
N VAL A 49 22.41 -13.01 -1.06
CA VAL A 49 21.47 -12.20 -1.88
C VAL A 49 20.51 -13.08 -2.68
N LEU A 50 21.03 -14.18 -3.24
CA LEU A 50 20.24 -15.15 -4.00
C LEU A 50 19.20 -15.83 -3.11
N HIS A 51 19.60 -16.28 -1.91
CA HIS A 51 18.72 -16.88 -0.93
C HIS A 51 17.61 -15.91 -0.50
N TYR A 52 17.99 -14.70 -0.10
CA TYR A 52 17.07 -13.63 0.25
C TYR A 52 16.05 -13.35 -0.87
N ARG A 53 16.52 -13.25 -2.12
CA ARG A 53 15.65 -12.94 -3.27
C ARG A 53 14.68 -14.07 -3.56
N ARG A 54 15.12 -15.33 -3.50
CA ARG A 54 14.26 -16.51 -3.71
C ARG A 54 13.22 -16.62 -2.62
N LEU A 55 13.58 -16.40 -1.36
CA LEU A 55 12.64 -16.43 -0.24
C LEU A 55 11.54 -15.37 -0.41
N ARG A 56 11.92 -14.15 -0.81
CA ARG A 56 10.98 -13.08 -1.13
C ARG A 56 10.05 -13.44 -2.30
N LEU A 57 10.60 -14.00 -3.38
CA LEU A 57 9.82 -14.37 -4.57
C LEU A 57 8.87 -15.54 -4.31
N ALA A 58 9.31 -16.53 -3.53
CA ALA A 58 8.49 -17.66 -3.11
C ALA A 58 7.34 -17.24 -2.20
N GLY A 59 7.48 -16.12 -1.48
CA GLY A 59 6.40 -15.55 -0.67
C GLY A 59 5.25 -14.97 -1.50
N TYR A 60 5.50 -14.41 -2.69
CA TYR A 60 4.46 -13.71 -3.45
C TYR A 60 3.26 -14.58 -3.84
N PRO A 61 3.43 -15.81 -4.39
CA PRO A 61 2.28 -16.65 -4.73
C PRO A 61 1.43 -17.00 -3.51
N LEU A 62 2.06 -17.37 -2.40
CA LEU A 62 1.35 -17.71 -1.16
C LEU A 62 0.54 -16.52 -0.67
N ILE A 63 1.14 -15.33 -0.67
CA ILE A 63 0.46 -14.16 -0.14
C ILE A 63 -0.61 -13.66 -1.10
N PHE A 64 -0.44 -13.84 -2.41
CA PHE A 64 -1.49 -13.54 -3.38
C PHE A 64 -2.72 -14.44 -3.17
N VAL A 65 -2.51 -15.73 -2.91
CA VAL A 65 -3.59 -16.67 -2.61
C VAL A 65 -4.29 -16.31 -1.28
N VAL A 66 -3.52 -16.09 -0.21
CA VAL A 66 -4.08 -15.68 1.10
C VAL A 66 -4.84 -14.37 0.97
N ALA A 67 -4.29 -13.41 0.23
CA ALA A 67 -4.93 -12.14 -0.06
C ALA A 67 -6.27 -12.31 -0.78
N ALA A 68 -6.28 -13.08 -1.85
CA ALA A 68 -7.49 -13.35 -2.63
C ALA A 68 -8.58 -14.00 -1.76
N VAL A 69 -8.19 -14.96 -0.92
CA VAL A 69 -9.10 -15.65 0.02
C VAL A 69 -9.63 -14.67 1.07
N CYS A 70 -8.76 -13.90 1.73
CA CYS A 70 -9.15 -12.91 2.72
C CYS A 70 -10.05 -11.81 2.13
N CYS A 71 -9.77 -11.32 0.92
CA CYS A 71 -10.63 -10.38 0.22
C CYS A 71 -12.03 -10.94 0.02
N ARG A 72 -12.17 -12.20 -0.41
CA ARG A 72 -13.49 -12.83 -0.56
C ARG A 72 -14.21 -13.05 0.77
N LEU A 73 -13.49 -13.40 1.84
CA LEU A 73 -14.10 -13.65 3.15
C LEU A 73 -14.55 -12.36 3.83
N LEU A 74 -13.79 -11.27 3.65
CA LEU A 74 -14.05 -9.98 4.29
C LEU A 74 -14.94 -9.05 3.44
N LEU A 75 -14.95 -9.25 2.13
CA LEU A 75 -15.83 -8.56 1.17
C LEU A 75 -16.55 -9.62 0.32
N PRO A 76 -17.59 -10.27 0.86
CA PRO A 76 -18.34 -11.27 0.12
C PRO A 76 -18.91 -10.66 -1.16
N PRO A 77 -18.76 -11.34 -2.32
CA PRO A 77 -19.32 -10.85 -3.57
C PRO A 77 -20.83 -10.74 -3.45
N ASN A 78 -21.40 -9.61 -3.87
CA ASN A 78 -22.83 -9.44 -3.93
C ASN A 78 -23.38 -10.34 -5.06
N PRO A 79 -24.23 -11.34 -4.76
CA PRO A 79 -24.60 -12.39 -5.71
C PRO A 79 -25.37 -11.90 -6.94
N GLU A 80 -25.91 -10.68 -6.93
CA GLU A 80 -26.71 -10.16 -8.04
C GLU A 80 -25.88 -9.62 -9.22
N HIS A 81 -24.61 -9.23 -9.05
CA HIS A 81 -23.84 -8.53 -10.10
C HIS A 81 -22.35 -8.91 -10.12
N ALA A 82 -22.06 -10.21 -10.19
CA ALA A 82 -20.69 -10.73 -10.26
C ALA A 82 -19.84 -10.18 -11.43
N ASP A 83 -20.46 -9.52 -12.43
CA ASP A 83 -19.82 -9.26 -13.73
C ASP A 83 -19.51 -7.79 -14.06
N GLU A 84 -20.08 -6.76 -13.42
CA GLU A 84 -20.14 -5.46 -14.12
C GLU A 84 -19.20 -4.33 -13.71
N THR A 85 -18.40 -4.38 -12.64
CA THR A 85 -17.29 -3.41 -12.50
C THR A 85 -16.27 -3.82 -11.46
N GLY A 86 -15.18 -4.46 -11.89
CA GLY A 86 -14.09 -4.92 -11.02
C GLY A 86 -13.31 -3.83 -10.26
N GLN A 87 -13.74 -2.56 -10.24
CA GLN A 87 -13.02 -1.43 -9.64
C GLN A 87 -12.81 -1.55 -8.13
N GLY A 88 -13.83 -1.96 -7.35
CA GLY A 88 -13.67 -2.25 -5.92
C GLY A 88 -12.72 -3.42 -5.64
N SER A 89 -12.66 -4.39 -6.55
CA SER A 89 -11.74 -5.52 -6.48
C SER A 89 -10.29 -5.12 -6.79
N TYR A 90 -10.04 -4.15 -7.68
CA TYR A 90 -8.69 -3.71 -8.02
C TYR A 90 -7.98 -3.02 -6.87
N LEU A 91 -8.64 -2.13 -6.14
CA LEU A 91 -7.99 -1.43 -5.03
C LEU A 91 -7.70 -2.37 -3.84
N ALA A 92 -8.61 -3.32 -3.57
CA ALA A 92 -8.39 -4.38 -2.61
C ALA A 92 -7.22 -5.31 -3.02
N LEU A 93 -7.13 -5.67 -4.31
CA LEU A 93 -6.01 -6.42 -4.88
C LEU A 93 -4.69 -5.66 -4.78
N VAL A 94 -4.69 -4.35 -5.02
CA VAL A 94 -3.52 -3.48 -4.89
C VAL A 94 -3.08 -3.37 -3.42
N ALA A 95 -4.00 -3.10 -2.50
CA ALA A 95 -3.72 -3.05 -1.07
C ALA A 95 -3.16 -4.40 -0.55
N MET A 96 -3.75 -5.51 -0.99
CA MET A 96 -3.26 -6.86 -0.70
C MET A 96 -1.89 -7.16 -1.31
N PHE A 97 -1.65 -6.74 -2.56
CA PHE A 97 -0.34 -6.89 -3.21
C PHE A 97 0.75 -6.22 -2.40
N PHE A 98 0.50 -4.98 -1.97
CA PHE A 98 1.43 -4.27 -1.12
C PHE A 98 1.60 -4.98 0.25
N PHE A 99 0.53 -5.52 0.83
CA PHE A 99 0.58 -6.22 2.13
C PHE A 99 1.44 -7.49 2.02
N GLY A 100 1.26 -8.24 0.95
CA GLY A 100 2.10 -9.40 0.65
C GLY A 100 3.53 -9.06 0.34
N ALA A 101 3.78 -7.97 -0.36
CA ALA A 101 5.14 -7.52 -0.60
C ALA A 101 5.88 -7.18 0.70
N VAL A 102 5.17 -6.69 1.72
CA VAL A 102 5.77 -6.43 3.03
C VAL A 102 5.90 -7.69 3.89
N ILE A 103 4.93 -8.60 3.90
CA ILE A 103 5.06 -9.90 4.59
C ILE A 103 6.21 -10.72 4.01
N ALA A 104 6.34 -10.76 2.68
CA ALA A 104 7.46 -11.42 2.02
C ALA A 104 8.81 -10.81 2.44
N GLU A 105 8.85 -9.50 2.67
CA GLU A 105 10.03 -8.82 3.21
C GLU A 105 10.31 -9.26 4.65
N LEU A 106 9.28 -9.35 5.50
CA LEU A 106 9.41 -9.82 6.88
C LEU A 106 9.93 -11.25 6.97
N LEU A 107 9.39 -12.16 6.17
CA LEU A 107 9.84 -13.56 6.11
C LEU A 107 11.30 -13.65 5.66
N ALA A 108 11.69 -12.80 4.71
CA ALA A 108 13.07 -12.73 4.24
C ALA A 108 14.03 -12.21 5.32
N ILE A 109 13.60 -11.26 6.13
CA ILE A 109 14.37 -10.70 7.25
C ILE A 109 14.46 -11.66 8.43
N ALA A 110 13.37 -12.34 8.78
CA ALA A 110 13.27 -13.16 10.00
C ALA A 110 14.21 -14.39 10.00
N ARG A 111 14.65 -14.84 8.82
CA ARG A 111 15.49 -16.05 8.68
C ARG A 111 16.99 -15.80 8.73
N ILE A 112 17.47 -14.56 8.73
CA ILE A 112 18.91 -14.30 8.66
C ILE A 112 19.51 -14.16 10.07
N ARG A 113 20.61 -14.90 10.33
CA ARG A 113 21.19 -15.07 11.66
C ARG A 113 21.93 -13.82 12.14
N LYS A 114 21.81 -13.61 13.45
CA LYS A 114 22.34 -12.48 14.24
C LYS A 114 23.86 -12.39 14.19
N SER A 115 24.37 -11.26 13.70
CA SER A 115 25.67 -10.70 14.08
C SER A 115 25.45 -9.36 14.80
N GLN A 116 26.54 -8.76 15.31
CA GLN A 116 26.59 -7.75 16.36
C GLN A 116 25.54 -6.61 16.31
N PRO A 117 25.13 -6.06 17.47
CA PRO A 117 24.14 -5.00 17.55
C PRO A 117 24.67 -3.67 16.98
N MET A 118 24.51 -3.45 15.68
CA MET A 118 24.73 -2.15 15.06
C MET A 118 23.40 -1.41 14.92
N ARG A 119 23.27 -0.31 15.68
CA ARG A 119 22.14 0.62 15.55
C ARG A 119 22.44 1.65 14.47
N LEU A 120 21.61 1.70 13.44
CA LEU A 120 21.69 2.74 12.41
C LEU A 120 20.77 3.92 12.77
N HIS A 121 21.06 5.12 12.27
CA HIS A 121 20.10 6.22 12.35
C HIS A 121 19.00 6.09 11.28
N LEU A 122 17.77 6.55 11.54
CA LEU A 122 16.67 6.39 10.58
C LEU A 122 16.96 7.09 9.24
N ALA A 123 17.61 8.26 9.29
CA ALA A 123 18.05 8.99 8.10
C ALA A 123 19.15 8.24 7.30
N GLU A 124 19.90 7.34 7.95
CA GLU A 124 20.85 6.44 7.28
C GLU A 124 20.17 5.23 6.66
N ILE A 125 18.87 5.05 6.79
CA ILE A 125 18.18 3.90 6.21
C ILE A 125 17.26 4.36 5.08
N ALA A 126 16.43 5.37 5.35
CA ALA A 126 15.42 5.87 4.44
C ALA A 126 15.44 7.41 4.31
N PRO A 127 14.98 7.97 3.17
CA PRO A 127 14.84 9.42 3.01
C PRO A 127 13.89 10.02 4.06
N ARG A 128 14.31 11.11 4.71
CA ARG A 128 13.52 11.82 5.73
C ARG A 128 12.15 12.27 5.22
N TRP A 129 12.10 12.79 3.99
CA TRP A 129 10.85 13.22 3.38
C TRP A 129 9.87 12.05 3.19
N GLY A 130 10.37 10.86 2.83
CA GLY A 130 9.52 9.68 2.65
C GLY A 130 8.93 9.21 3.96
N VAL A 131 9.72 9.25 5.05
CA VAL A 131 9.25 8.93 6.40
C VAL A 131 8.21 9.96 6.86
N GLY A 132 8.50 11.26 6.69
CA GLY A 132 7.58 12.34 7.04
C GLY A 132 6.27 12.27 6.26
N PHE A 133 6.34 12.04 4.95
CA PHE A 133 5.18 11.92 4.08
C PHE A 133 4.33 10.69 4.43
N CYS A 134 4.95 9.51 4.59
CA CYS A 134 4.24 8.30 5.03
C CYS A 134 3.59 8.50 6.41
N GLY A 135 4.27 9.19 7.32
CA GLY A 135 3.76 9.51 8.65
C GLY A 135 2.61 10.51 8.63
N ALA A 136 2.60 11.46 7.69
CA ALA A 136 1.53 12.46 7.53
C ALA A 136 0.27 11.88 6.86
N LEU A 137 0.41 10.86 6.01
CA LEU A 137 -0.74 10.20 5.38
C LEU A 137 -1.64 9.47 6.40
N VAL A 138 -1.07 8.97 7.50
CA VAL A 138 -1.83 8.30 8.56
C VAL A 138 -2.86 9.25 9.20
N PRO A 139 -2.48 10.36 9.84
CA PRO A 139 -3.44 11.29 10.43
C PRO A 139 -4.34 11.94 9.37
N ALA A 140 -3.88 12.16 8.15
CA ALA A 140 -4.73 12.65 7.07
C ALA A 140 -5.88 11.67 6.75
N THR A 141 -5.59 10.37 6.67
CA THR A 141 -6.61 9.33 6.47
C THR A 141 -7.58 9.29 7.64
N PHE A 142 -7.07 9.36 8.88
CA PHE A 142 -7.92 9.40 10.06
C PHE A 142 -8.82 10.65 10.10
N ALA A 143 -8.28 11.82 9.81
CA ALA A 143 -9.03 13.08 9.79
C ALA A 143 -10.16 13.05 8.75
N LEU A 144 -9.86 12.66 7.51
CA LEU A 144 -10.89 12.51 6.47
C LEU A 144 -11.92 11.46 6.85
N GLY A 145 -11.51 10.37 7.49
CA GLY A 145 -12.44 9.32 7.91
C GLY A 145 -13.37 9.77 9.03
N LEU A 146 -12.87 10.62 9.94
CA LEU A 146 -13.69 11.21 11.01
C LEU A 146 -14.69 12.23 10.45
N ILE A 147 -14.28 13.06 9.50
CA ILE A 147 -15.16 13.96 8.75
C ILE A 147 -16.28 13.15 8.08
N ASP A 148 -15.90 12.01 7.50
CA ASP A 148 -16.80 11.10 6.81
C ASP A 148 -17.74 10.31 7.75
N LEU A 149 -17.31 10.03 8.98
CA LEU A 149 -18.19 9.53 10.05
C LEU A 149 -19.16 10.60 10.55
N GLN A 150 -18.72 11.84 10.69
CA GLN A 150 -19.58 12.96 11.11
C GLN A 150 -20.67 13.28 10.09
N ALA A 151 -20.42 13.03 8.80
CA ALA A 151 -21.43 13.18 7.77
C ALA A 151 -22.54 12.11 7.83
N GLN A 152 -22.27 10.93 8.40
CA GLN A 152 -23.19 9.79 8.34
C GLN A 152 -24.58 10.00 8.93
N PRO A 153 -24.75 10.63 10.11
CA PRO A 153 -26.09 10.84 10.70
C PRO A 153 -27.01 11.69 9.83
N HIS A 154 -26.45 12.44 8.88
CA HIS A 154 -27.17 13.33 7.99
C HIS A 154 -27.49 12.68 6.64
N ILE A 155 -27.01 11.46 6.37
CA ILE A 155 -27.29 10.72 5.14
C ILE A 155 -28.71 10.15 5.26
N THR A 156 -29.61 10.57 4.37
CA THR A 156 -31.00 10.08 4.36
C THR A 156 -31.11 8.68 3.77
N PRO A 157 -32.18 7.92 4.11
CA PRO A 157 -32.41 6.58 3.56
C PRO A 157 -32.42 6.53 2.02
N ASN A 158 -32.87 7.60 1.36
CA ASN A 158 -32.86 7.72 -0.10
C ASN A 158 -31.43 7.85 -0.65
N MET A 159 -30.55 8.60 0.01
CA MET A 159 -29.12 8.69 -0.34
C MET A 159 -28.41 7.35 -0.13
N LEU A 160 -28.75 6.62 0.94
CA LEU A 160 -28.26 5.27 1.19
C LEU A 160 -28.75 4.29 0.11
N LEU A 161 -30.04 4.30 -0.21
CA LEU A 161 -30.64 3.46 -1.26
C LEU A 161 -30.01 3.75 -2.63
N LEU A 162 -29.72 5.02 -2.94
CA LEU A 162 -29.08 5.42 -4.20
C LEU A 162 -27.57 5.12 -4.21
N ALA A 163 -26.89 5.22 -3.07
CA ALA A 163 -25.52 4.71 -2.91
C ALA A 163 -25.46 3.18 -3.04
N GLU A 164 -26.49 2.50 -2.56
CA GLU A 164 -26.76 1.07 -2.76
C GLU A 164 -27.32 0.74 -4.15
N GLN A 165 -27.69 1.72 -4.99
CA GLN A 165 -28.06 1.49 -6.40
C GLN A 165 -26.89 1.81 -7.34
N ASN A 166 -26.07 2.81 -7.01
CA ASN A 166 -24.73 3.05 -7.56
C ASN A 166 -23.71 2.04 -7.02
N LYS A 167 -24.12 0.77 -6.88
CA LYS A 167 -23.51 -0.44 -6.24
C LYS A 167 -22.04 -0.71 -6.51
N GLN A 168 -21.36 0.09 -7.31
CA GLN A 168 -19.96 -0.06 -7.67
C GLN A 168 -18.98 0.13 -6.47
N HIS A 169 -19.41 0.69 -5.33
CA HIS A 169 -18.43 1.21 -4.36
C HIS A 169 -18.88 1.26 -2.87
N THR A 170 -20.10 0.86 -2.52
CA THR A 170 -20.67 0.95 -1.16
C THR A 170 -20.31 -0.20 -0.22
N GLY A 171 -19.65 -1.25 -0.73
CA GLY A 171 -19.41 -2.49 0.02
C GLY A 171 -18.24 -2.46 1.01
N THR A 172 -17.42 -1.41 1.04
CA THR A 172 -16.30 -1.31 1.99
C THR A 172 -16.75 -0.67 3.30
N PRO A 173 -16.76 -1.42 4.43
CA PRO A 173 -17.02 -0.82 5.74
C PRO A 173 -15.99 0.27 6.03
N ILE A 174 -16.40 1.38 6.64
CA ILE A 174 -15.53 2.50 7.01
C ILE A 174 -14.40 2.07 7.97
N ALA A 175 -14.62 1.00 8.72
CA ALA A 175 -13.60 0.36 9.53
C ALA A 175 -12.39 -0.12 8.69
N VAL A 176 -12.59 -0.49 7.41
CA VAL A 176 -11.55 -1.06 6.56
C VAL A 176 -10.42 -0.07 6.27
N PRO A 177 -10.67 1.17 5.80
CA PRO A 177 -9.60 2.17 5.67
C PRO A 177 -8.86 2.44 6.98
N PHE A 178 -9.55 2.56 8.12
CA PHE A 178 -8.89 2.83 9.40
C PHE A 178 -8.00 1.67 9.86
N VAL A 179 -8.54 0.45 9.84
CA VAL A 179 -7.80 -0.76 10.20
C VAL A 179 -6.64 -0.97 9.23
N GLY A 180 -6.87 -0.81 7.93
CA GLY A 180 -5.86 -0.90 6.88
C GLY A 180 -4.72 0.09 7.10
N THR A 181 -5.05 1.38 7.31
CA THR A 181 -4.08 2.44 7.62
C THR A 181 -3.29 2.13 8.88
N ALA A 182 -3.93 1.69 9.96
CA ALA A 182 -3.26 1.34 11.20
C ALA A 182 -2.30 0.15 11.03
N LEU A 183 -2.75 -0.92 10.37
CA LEU A 183 -1.94 -2.11 10.10
C LEU A 183 -0.72 -1.78 9.25
N VAL A 184 -0.89 -1.00 8.17
CA VAL A 184 0.22 -0.58 7.32
C VAL A 184 1.21 0.30 8.08
N ALA A 185 0.73 1.23 8.90
CA ALA A 185 1.60 2.07 9.72
C ALA A 185 2.43 1.23 10.70
N LEU A 186 1.79 0.30 11.43
CA LEU A 186 2.46 -0.62 12.35
C LEU A 186 3.51 -1.47 11.63
N LEU A 187 3.17 -1.96 10.45
CA LEU A 187 4.04 -2.80 9.64
C LEU A 187 5.28 -2.04 9.13
N VAL A 188 5.10 -0.83 8.61
CA VAL A 188 6.19 0.05 8.19
C VAL A 188 7.08 0.38 9.39
N MET A 189 6.49 0.76 10.52
CA MET A 189 7.24 1.04 11.75
C MET A 189 8.04 -0.18 12.21
N PHE A 190 7.45 -1.37 12.18
CA PHE A 190 8.12 -2.61 12.59
C PHE A 190 9.34 -2.92 11.70
N VAL A 191 9.22 -2.76 10.38
CA VAL A 191 10.35 -2.98 9.46
C VAL A 191 11.43 -1.93 9.64
N LEU A 192 11.07 -0.65 9.77
CA LEU A 192 12.04 0.42 10.03
C LEU A 192 12.76 0.20 11.35
N TRP A 193 12.04 -0.19 12.40
CA TRP A 193 12.60 -0.56 13.69
C TRP A 193 13.52 -1.78 13.58
N SER A 194 13.12 -2.82 12.85
CA SER A 194 13.92 -4.03 12.64
C SER A 194 15.20 -3.71 11.86
N ALA A 195 15.12 -2.97 10.76
CA ALA A 195 16.28 -2.53 9.98
C ALA A 195 17.24 -1.66 10.81
N ARG A 196 16.69 -0.89 11.76
CA ARG A 196 17.46 -0.05 12.67
C ARG A 196 18.21 -0.87 13.73
N THR A 197 17.61 -1.93 14.24
CA THR A 197 18.04 -2.58 15.48
C THR A 197 18.60 -3.98 15.30
N ARG A 198 18.33 -4.65 14.18
CA ARG A 198 18.69 -6.05 13.95
C ARG A 198 19.58 -6.19 12.71
N SER A 199 20.57 -7.07 12.81
CA SER A 199 21.40 -7.50 11.69
C SER A 199 20.69 -8.54 10.84
N PHE A 200 20.81 -8.38 9.52
CA PHE A 200 20.28 -9.24 8.47
C PHE A 200 21.39 -9.97 7.73
N SER A 201 22.67 -9.85 8.11
CA SER A 201 23.80 -10.57 7.49
C SER A 201 25.00 -10.57 8.43
N ALA A 202 25.82 -11.61 8.36
CA ALA A 202 27.08 -11.65 9.10
C ALA A 202 28.10 -10.63 8.56
N ASP A 203 28.08 -10.41 7.25
CA ASP A 203 28.87 -9.40 6.56
C ASP A 203 28.25 -8.01 6.74
N ALA A 204 29.02 -7.06 7.26
CA ALA A 204 28.56 -5.73 7.62
C ALA A 204 28.18 -4.86 6.41
N GLU A 205 28.86 -5.04 5.27
CA GLU A 205 28.60 -4.28 4.05
C GLU A 205 27.28 -4.73 3.43
N LEU A 206 27.09 -6.05 3.30
CA LEU A 206 25.86 -6.64 2.82
C LEU A 206 24.68 -6.38 3.78
N ASP A 207 24.90 -6.46 5.09
CA ASP A 207 23.88 -6.16 6.11
C ASP A 207 23.33 -4.74 5.93
N ARG A 208 24.23 -3.76 5.81
CA ARG A 208 23.84 -2.36 5.58
C ARG A 208 23.07 -2.21 4.28
N ALA A 209 23.48 -2.89 3.21
CA ALA A 209 22.79 -2.86 1.92
C ALA A 209 21.36 -3.44 2.01
N LEU A 210 21.19 -4.59 2.68
CA LEU A 210 19.90 -5.26 2.86
C LEU A 210 18.94 -4.44 3.75
N ARG A 211 19.41 -3.88 4.87
CA ARG A 211 18.61 -3.02 5.75
C ARG A 211 18.09 -1.79 5.03
N ASN A 212 18.98 -1.10 4.31
CA ASN A 212 18.66 0.06 3.48
C ASN A 212 17.58 -0.26 2.44
N ARG A 213 17.77 -1.36 1.71
CA ARG A 213 16.85 -1.79 0.67
C ARG A 213 15.49 -2.14 1.26
N SER A 214 15.47 -2.93 2.33
CA SER A 214 14.22 -3.42 2.92
C SER A 214 13.37 -2.28 3.46
N ALA A 215 13.99 -1.37 4.21
CA ALA A 215 13.31 -0.20 4.74
C ALA A 215 12.78 0.74 3.65
N ARG A 216 13.56 0.99 2.60
CA ARG A 216 13.11 1.84 1.47
C ARG A 216 11.96 1.22 0.69
N VAL A 217 12.05 -0.08 0.43
CA VAL A 217 10.99 -0.83 -0.23
C VAL A 217 9.72 -0.76 0.61
N VAL A 218 9.78 -1.13 1.89
CA VAL A 218 8.58 -1.13 2.75
C VAL A 218 8.02 0.28 2.96
N LEU A 219 8.86 1.30 3.09
CA LEU A 219 8.40 2.68 3.17
C LEU A 219 7.69 3.11 1.88
N GLY A 220 8.23 2.77 0.71
CA GLY A 220 7.57 3.03 -0.58
C GLY A 220 6.23 2.30 -0.71
N LEU A 221 6.19 1.00 -0.42
CA LEU A 221 4.96 0.21 -0.44
C LEU A 221 3.92 0.79 0.53
N GLY A 222 4.35 1.21 1.72
CA GLY A 222 3.52 1.87 2.73
C GLY A 222 2.91 3.18 2.24
N ILE A 223 3.69 4.04 1.56
CA ILE A 223 3.16 5.27 0.94
C ILE A 223 2.06 4.94 -0.07
N GLY A 224 2.29 3.98 -0.97
CA GLY A 224 1.31 3.57 -1.99
C GLY A 224 -0.01 3.07 -1.38
N MET A 225 0.09 2.27 -0.31
CA MET A 225 -1.08 1.79 0.44
C MET A 225 -1.83 2.91 1.15
N GLN A 226 -1.11 3.78 1.87
CA GLN A 226 -1.75 4.86 2.63
C GLN A 226 -2.47 5.84 1.71
N VAL A 227 -1.89 6.15 0.56
CA VAL A 227 -2.54 6.93 -0.51
C VAL A 227 -3.82 6.25 -1.02
N SER A 228 -3.80 4.93 -1.16
CA SER A 228 -4.97 4.17 -1.60
C SER A 228 -6.09 4.21 -0.55
N PHE A 229 -5.78 4.06 0.74
CA PHE A 229 -6.75 4.20 1.83
C PHE A 229 -7.28 5.63 1.95
N LEU A 230 -6.42 6.62 1.80
CA LEU A 230 -6.81 8.02 1.77
C LEU A 230 -7.80 8.30 0.62
N GLY A 231 -7.53 7.75 -0.57
CA GLY A 231 -8.42 7.82 -1.72
C GLY A 231 -9.77 7.14 -1.48
N LEU A 232 -9.80 5.98 -0.81
CA LEU A 232 -11.06 5.29 -0.45
C LEU A 232 -11.94 6.14 0.46
N VAL A 233 -11.35 6.71 1.50
CA VAL A 233 -12.07 7.56 2.45
C VAL A 233 -12.62 8.80 1.75
N TRP A 234 -11.81 9.41 0.89
CA TRP A 234 -12.22 10.59 0.15
C TRP A 234 -13.31 10.34 -0.89
N TRP A 235 -13.22 9.22 -1.60
CA TRP A 235 -14.16 8.88 -2.67
C TRP A 235 -15.62 8.91 -2.16
N ARG A 236 -15.86 8.53 -0.90
CA ARG A 236 -17.20 8.60 -0.27
C ARG A 236 -17.71 10.04 -0.12
N MET A 237 -16.83 10.99 0.19
CA MET A 237 -17.16 12.42 0.22
C MET A 237 -17.45 12.98 -1.17
N ASP A 238 -16.65 12.63 -2.17
CA ASP A 238 -16.88 13.00 -3.58
C ASP A 238 -18.20 12.41 -4.11
N PHE A 239 -18.57 11.20 -3.68
CA PHE A 239 -19.88 10.61 -4.00
C PHE A 239 -21.03 11.44 -3.41
N LEU A 240 -20.95 11.81 -2.13
CA LEU A 240 -21.99 12.63 -1.48
C LEU A 240 -22.11 14.03 -2.11
N SER A 241 -21.00 14.63 -2.55
CA SER A 241 -21.03 15.94 -3.22
C SER A 241 -21.59 15.91 -4.65
N ARG A 242 -21.43 14.79 -5.38
CA ARG A 242 -21.98 14.61 -6.73
C ARG A 242 -23.45 14.21 -6.74
N PHE A 243 -23.95 13.62 -5.67
CA PHE A 243 -25.38 13.37 -5.48
C PHE A 243 -26.19 14.67 -5.58
N ALA A 244 -25.62 15.75 -5.07
CA ALA A 244 -26.21 17.08 -5.02
C ALA A 244 -26.40 17.77 -6.39
N THR A 245 -25.67 17.38 -7.44
CA THR A 245 -25.76 18.02 -8.76
C THR A 245 -26.71 17.33 -9.73
N GLY A 246 -27.21 16.13 -9.39
CA GLY A 246 -28.04 15.31 -10.28
C GLY A 246 -29.42 14.91 -9.75
N ALA A 247 -29.72 15.13 -8.46
CA ALA A 247 -31.05 14.89 -7.90
C ALA A 247 -31.93 16.13 -8.07
N ASP A 248 -33.19 15.95 -8.48
CA ASP A 248 -34.18 17.02 -8.43
C ASP A 248 -34.49 17.33 -6.95
N LEU A 249 -33.82 18.36 -6.42
CA LEU A 249 -33.91 18.79 -5.02
C LEU A 249 -35.20 19.57 -4.71
N SER A 250 -36.16 19.63 -5.64
CA SER A 250 -37.43 20.35 -5.45
C SER A 250 -38.28 19.86 -4.26
N GLY A 251 -37.95 18.69 -3.69
CA GLY A 251 -38.53 18.15 -2.44
C GLY A 251 -37.54 17.90 -1.31
N ALA A 252 -36.30 18.39 -1.40
CA ALA A 252 -35.25 18.11 -0.42
C ALA A 252 -35.51 18.82 0.93
N GLN A 253 -35.22 18.13 2.03
CA GLN A 253 -35.31 18.71 3.37
C GLN A 253 -34.19 19.76 3.56
N PRO A 254 -34.40 20.82 4.37
CA PRO A 254 -33.37 21.84 4.63
C PRO A 254 -32.02 21.27 5.12
N ALA A 255 -32.06 20.17 5.86
CA ALA A 255 -30.87 19.46 6.34
C ALA A 255 -30.04 18.84 5.20
N GLU A 256 -30.69 18.39 4.12
CA GLU A 256 -30.03 17.80 2.95
C GLU A 256 -29.25 18.88 2.18
N VAL A 257 -29.83 20.08 2.05
CA VAL A 257 -29.19 21.25 1.40
C VAL A 257 -27.98 21.76 2.19
N VAL A 258 -28.05 21.73 3.54
CA VAL A 258 -26.91 22.11 4.41
C VAL A 258 -25.76 21.10 4.29
N LEU A 259 -26.07 19.79 4.33
CA LEU A 259 -25.08 18.74 4.17
C LEU A 259 -24.41 18.79 2.79
N GLU A 260 -25.19 19.05 1.74
CA GLU A 260 -24.72 19.25 0.38
C GLU A 260 -23.70 20.40 0.30
N ASN A 261 -24.08 21.60 0.77
CA ASN A 261 -23.22 22.77 0.65
C ASN A 261 -21.92 22.60 1.44
N TRP A 262 -22.01 21.94 2.59
CA TRP A 262 -20.84 21.55 3.37
C TRP A 262 -19.96 20.54 2.62
N ALA A 263 -20.54 19.46 2.06
CA ALA A 263 -19.79 18.44 1.31
C ALA A 263 -19.12 19.02 0.06
N ARG A 264 -19.82 19.89 -0.68
CA ARG A 264 -19.27 20.61 -1.84
C ARG A 264 -18.11 21.52 -1.45
N GLY A 265 -18.28 22.31 -0.39
CA GLY A 265 -17.20 23.16 0.13
C GLY A 265 -15.97 22.36 0.58
N MET A 266 -16.18 21.19 1.19
CA MET A 266 -15.09 20.27 1.54
C MET A 266 -14.41 19.71 0.29
N VAL A 267 -15.17 19.34 -0.74
CA VAL A 267 -14.64 18.81 -1.99
C VAL A 267 -13.80 19.84 -2.74
N ASP A 268 -14.29 21.06 -2.89
CA ASP A 268 -13.54 22.16 -3.52
C ASP A 268 -12.26 22.47 -2.75
N LEU A 269 -12.30 22.39 -1.42
CA LEU A 269 -11.15 22.64 -0.55
C LEU A 269 -10.09 21.53 -0.64
N VAL A 270 -10.48 20.26 -0.65
CA VAL A 270 -9.58 19.12 -0.42
C VAL A 270 -9.20 18.39 -1.72
N GLN A 271 -10.09 18.29 -2.71
CA GLN A 271 -9.87 17.50 -3.93
C GLN A 271 -8.61 17.91 -4.73
N PRO A 272 -8.28 19.21 -4.92
CA PRO A 272 -7.09 19.61 -5.65
C PRO A 272 -5.80 19.10 -4.99
N TRP A 273 -5.73 19.20 -3.66
CA TRP A 273 -4.59 18.72 -2.88
C TRP A 273 -4.52 17.21 -2.85
N LEU A 274 -5.66 16.55 -2.71
CA LEU A 274 -5.72 15.11 -2.67
C LEU A 274 -5.23 14.50 -3.98
N LEU A 275 -5.62 15.05 -5.13
CA LEU A 275 -5.15 14.55 -6.42
C LEU A 275 -3.63 14.66 -6.54
N LEU A 276 -3.04 15.77 -6.07
CA LEU A 276 -1.59 15.95 -6.01
C LEU A 276 -0.93 14.95 -5.05
N VAL A 277 -1.50 14.74 -3.86
CA VAL A 277 -0.98 13.80 -2.84
C VAL A 277 -1.08 12.35 -3.34
N VAL A 278 -2.20 11.98 -3.96
CA VAL A 278 -2.45 10.64 -4.47
C VAL A 278 -1.54 10.35 -5.67
N THR A 279 -1.53 11.24 -6.66
CA THR A 279 -0.68 11.08 -7.85
C THR A 279 0.81 11.13 -7.44
N GLY A 280 1.19 12.13 -6.66
CA GLY A 280 2.54 12.29 -6.15
C GLY A 280 3.00 11.11 -5.30
N GLY A 281 2.14 10.53 -4.48
CA GLY A 281 2.45 9.35 -3.69
C GLY A 281 2.48 8.05 -4.51
N MET A 282 1.57 7.89 -5.48
CA MET A 282 1.47 6.73 -6.38
C MET A 282 2.68 6.59 -7.31
N PHE A 283 3.38 7.69 -7.62
CA PHE A 283 4.62 7.65 -8.39
C PHE A 283 5.86 7.89 -7.52
N GLY A 284 5.76 8.74 -6.51
CA GLY A 284 6.85 9.15 -5.63
C GLY A 284 7.38 8.01 -4.76
N TRP A 285 6.58 6.98 -4.47
CA TRP A 285 7.06 5.81 -3.74
C TRP A 285 8.22 5.09 -4.45
N LEU A 286 8.27 5.14 -5.80
CA LEU A 286 9.37 4.58 -6.58
C LEU A 286 10.69 5.31 -6.31
N LEU A 287 10.63 6.62 -6.05
CA LEU A 287 11.79 7.44 -5.69
C LEU A 287 12.32 7.08 -4.30
N VAL A 288 11.43 6.70 -3.38
CA VAL A 288 11.81 6.18 -2.04
C VAL A 288 12.45 4.80 -2.17
N ALA A 289 11.81 3.89 -2.92
CA ALA A 289 12.26 2.52 -3.07
C ALA A 289 13.58 2.40 -3.86
N ASN A 290 13.82 3.29 -4.81
CA ASN A 290 15.02 3.30 -5.66
C ASN A 290 15.60 4.72 -5.78
N PRO A 291 16.26 5.24 -4.73
CA PRO A 291 16.78 6.60 -4.74
C PRO A 291 17.85 6.77 -5.82
N GLY A 292 17.83 7.94 -6.47
CA GLY A 292 18.77 8.31 -7.54
C GLY A 292 20.24 8.29 -7.10
N LYS A 293 21.17 8.36 -8.06
CA LYS A 293 22.62 8.36 -7.81
C LYS A 293 23.06 9.48 -6.84
N ALA A 294 22.45 10.66 -6.92
CA ALA A 294 22.75 11.82 -6.08
C ALA A 294 22.56 11.58 -4.57
N TRP A 295 21.61 10.71 -4.18
CA TRP A 295 21.39 10.38 -2.78
C TRP A 295 22.40 9.34 -2.27
N ARG A 296 23.01 8.54 -3.17
CA ARG A 296 24.07 7.59 -2.82
C ARG A 296 25.41 8.28 -2.54
N THR A 297 25.71 9.37 -3.25
CA THR A 297 26.99 10.12 -3.13
C THR A 297 27.08 10.95 -1.86
N HIS A 298 25.97 11.36 -1.25
CA HIS A 298 25.98 12.06 0.04
C HIS A 298 26.37 11.17 1.24
N ARG A 299 26.53 9.85 1.06
CA ARG A 299 26.97 8.92 2.12
C ARG A 299 28.45 8.57 2.09
N THR A 300 29.16 8.91 1.01
CA THR A 300 30.59 8.59 0.85
C THR A 300 31.50 9.75 1.28
N ARG A 301 30.96 10.75 1.99
CA ARG A 301 31.70 11.82 2.64
C ARG A 301 31.41 11.83 4.13
#